data_AF-A0A0N0D9A1-F1
#
_entry.id   AF-A0A0N0D9A1-F1
#
_cell.length_a   1.000
_cell.length_b   1.000
_cell.length_c   1.000
_cell.angle_alpha   90.00
_cell.angle_beta   90.00
_cell.angle_gamma   90.00
#
_symmetry.space_group_name_H-M   'P 1'
#
loop_
_entity.id
_entity.type
_entity.pdbx_description
1 polymer ?
#
loop_
_entity_poly.entity_id
_entity_poly.type
_entity_poly.pdbx_seq_one_letter_code
_entity_poly.pdbx_strand_id
1 'polypeptide(L)'
;MQAFRLLARYVGKFCAGGKDVSCAFVTGHEMPLAGWTWAACLWQGHVMPHDHDHPHAHLPSDPALRVKALETILTEKGLVDPAALDEIVDTYQNRIGPKNGASVVAKMWADPAFREEMLTDPMPRLKEMALYGRQGEHMVFVENTAEVHNLVVCTLCSCYPWPLLGIPPGWYKSDAYRARSVREPRKVLSEFGVTLSAGQKVRVWDSTAEVRYLVVPRRPAGAEGLSQEALADLVTRDSMIGTGLAREPGA
;
A
#
# COMPACT_ATOMS: atom_id res chain seq x y z
N MET A 1 36.48 -33.40 9.51
CA MET A 1 36.49 -33.47 10.99
C MET A 1 36.94 -32.14 11.63
N GLN A 2 36.38 -31.00 11.20
CA GLN A 2 36.72 -29.68 11.77
C GLN A 2 35.60 -28.62 11.71
N ALA A 3 34.35 -29.02 11.41
CA ALA A 3 33.19 -28.12 11.37
C ALA A 3 32.16 -28.37 12.49
N PHE A 4 32.43 -29.32 13.41
CA PHE A 4 31.50 -29.69 14.50
C PHE A 4 31.93 -29.17 15.89
N ARG A 5 33.00 -28.35 15.97
CA ARG A 5 33.53 -27.84 17.24
C ARG A 5 33.30 -26.35 17.50
N LEU A 6 32.59 -25.62 16.62
CA LEU A 6 32.26 -24.21 16.87
C LEU A 6 30.81 -23.96 17.34
N LEU A 7 29.90 -24.95 17.23
CA LEU A 7 28.51 -24.77 17.65
C LEU A 7 28.27 -24.99 19.15
N ALA A 8 29.25 -25.50 19.89
CA ALA A 8 29.11 -25.86 21.31
C ALA A 8 29.51 -24.75 22.31
N ARG A 9 29.78 -23.52 21.85
CA ARG A 9 30.12 -22.37 22.73
C ARG A 9 29.06 -21.28 22.84
N TYR A 10 27.95 -21.35 22.07
CA TYR A 10 26.94 -20.28 22.05
C TYR A 10 25.56 -20.64 22.62
N VAL A 11 25.36 -21.86 23.14
CA VAL A 11 24.06 -22.31 23.72
C VAL A 11 24.21 -22.65 25.22
N GLY A 12 25.28 -22.21 25.88
CA GLY A 12 25.63 -22.61 27.25
C GLY A 12 25.25 -21.65 28.38
N LYS A 13 24.42 -20.62 28.13
CA LYS A 13 24.06 -19.62 29.16
C LYS A 13 22.63 -19.10 29.00
N PHE A 14 21.63 -19.97 29.05
CA PHE A 14 20.25 -19.58 29.34
C PHE A 14 19.46 -20.84 29.72
N CYS A 15 19.69 -21.36 30.93
CA CYS A 15 18.77 -22.25 31.66
C CYS A 15 19.43 -22.68 32.98
N ALA A 16 19.50 -21.76 33.94
CA ALA A 16 19.71 -22.09 35.34
C ALA A 16 18.89 -21.11 36.16
N GLY A 17 17.70 -21.53 36.58
CA GLY A 17 16.88 -20.73 37.51
C GLY A 17 15.39 -21.03 37.46
N GLY A 18 14.98 -22.19 38.00
CA GLY A 18 13.71 -22.47 38.71
C GLY A 18 12.37 -22.23 37.97
N LYS A 19 11.27 -22.91 38.28
CA LYS A 19 10.92 -24.01 39.17
C LYS A 19 9.47 -24.38 38.77
N ASP A 20 9.14 -25.66 38.88
CA ASP A 20 7.78 -26.20 39.01
C ASP A 20 6.79 -26.06 37.83
N VAL A 21 6.74 -27.08 36.97
CA VAL A 21 5.47 -27.52 36.37
C VAL A 21 5.40 -29.04 36.45
N SER A 22 4.69 -29.55 37.45
CA SER A 22 4.32 -30.96 37.54
C SER A 22 3.29 -31.30 36.47
N CYS A 23 3.63 -32.26 35.62
CA CYS A 23 2.70 -32.90 34.69
C CYS A 23 1.81 -33.86 35.49
N ALA A 24 0.51 -33.62 35.54
CA ALA A 24 -0.46 -34.57 36.07
C ALA A 24 -1.49 -34.91 34.99
N PHE A 25 -1.34 -36.12 34.45
CA PHE A 25 -2.35 -36.84 33.68
C PHE A 25 -3.50 -37.19 34.64
N VAL A 26 -4.74 -36.83 34.31
CA VAL A 26 -5.94 -37.43 34.91
C VAL A 26 -6.90 -37.82 33.80
N THR A 27 -7.13 -39.13 33.70
CA THR A 27 -8.06 -39.83 32.82
C THR A 27 -9.48 -39.82 33.40
N GLY A 28 -10.45 -39.42 32.55
CA GLY A 28 -11.85 -39.88 32.43
C GLY A 28 -12.76 -40.10 33.65
N HIS A 29 -13.97 -39.52 33.61
CA HIS A 29 -15.26 -40.23 33.74
C HIS A 29 -16.46 -39.31 33.42
N GLU A 30 -17.51 -39.88 32.82
CA GLU A 30 -18.77 -39.24 32.42
C GLU A 30 -19.78 -39.06 33.59
N MET A 31 -20.52 -37.92 33.55
CA MET A 31 -21.96 -37.63 33.85
C MET A 31 -22.68 -38.24 35.08
N PRO A 32 -23.62 -37.51 35.78
CA PRO A 32 -24.86 -37.03 35.17
C PRO A 32 -25.51 -35.72 35.71
N LEU A 33 -26.60 -35.37 35.01
CA LEU A 33 -27.53 -34.23 35.10
C LEU A 33 -28.29 -34.07 36.43
N ALA A 34 -28.46 -32.84 36.94
CA ALA A 34 -29.69 -32.34 37.60
C ALA A 34 -29.60 -30.87 38.08
N GLY A 35 -30.49 -30.00 37.56
CA GLY A 35 -30.91 -28.68 38.11
C GLY A 35 -29.80 -27.61 38.23
N TRP A 36 -30.01 -26.30 38.12
CA TRP A 36 -31.04 -25.46 38.72
C TRP A 36 -31.11 -24.11 37.98
N THR A 37 -32.34 -23.59 37.89
CA THR A 37 -32.77 -22.17 37.91
C THR A 37 -31.95 -21.06 37.23
N TRP A 38 -32.62 -20.40 36.28
CA TRP A 38 -32.26 -19.14 35.65
C TRP A 38 -32.15 -17.98 36.67
N ALA A 39 -30.94 -17.46 36.85
CA ALA A 39 -30.71 -16.16 37.47
C ALA A 39 -30.17 -15.18 36.42
N ALA A 40 -30.92 -14.10 36.19
CA ALA A 40 -30.56 -13.02 35.29
C ALA A 40 -29.27 -12.34 35.76
N CYS A 41 -28.22 -12.43 34.96
CA CYS A 41 -26.97 -11.71 35.20
C CYS A 41 -27.10 -10.30 34.59
N LEU A 42 -27.42 -9.32 35.44
CA LEU A 42 -27.33 -7.90 35.14
C LEU A 42 -25.86 -7.54 34.90
N TRP A 43 -25.46 -7.38 33.64
CA TRP A 43 -24.17 -6.83 33.26
C TRP A 43 -24.14 -5.33 33.60
N GLN A 44 -23.61 -4.98 34.77
CA GLN A 44 -23.14 -3.62 35.04
C GLN A 44 -21.77 -3.45 34.37
N GLY A 45 -21.74 -2.68 33.29
CA GLY A 45 -20.50 -2.29 32.62
C GLY A 45 -19.65 -1.40 33.53
N HIS A 46 -18.60 -1.96 34.11
CA HIS A 46 -17.51 -1.17 34.67
C HIS A 46 -16.73 -0.53 33.52
N VAL A 47 -16.86 0.78 33.37
CA VAL A 47 -15.95 1.59 32.54
C VAL A 47 -14.63 1.66 33.29
N MET A 48 -13.63 0.89 32.84
CA MET A 48 -12.25 1.08 33.27
C MET A 48 -11.67 2.27 32.48
N PRO A 49 -11.21 3.34 33.13
CA PRO A 49 -10.42 4.36 32.45
C PRO A 49 -9.08 3.73 32.04
N HIS A 50 -8.71 3.89 30.77
CA HIS A 50 -7.37 3.53 30.30
C HIS A 50 -6.37 4.58 30.78
N ASP A 51 -5.87 4.42 32.00
CA ASP A 51 -4.67 5.14 32.44
C ASP A 51 -3.46 4.57 31.68
N HIS A 52 -3.04 5.30 30.65
CA HIS A 52 -1.74 5.09 30.00
C HIS A 52 -0.66 5.77 30.83
N ASP A 53 -0.26 5.11 31.91
CA ASP A 53 0.95 5.46 32.65
C ASP A 53 2.15 5.09 31.77
N HIS A 54 2.61 6.02 30.94
CA HIS A 54 3.85 5.87 30.18
C HIS A 54 4.99 6.47 31.01
N PRO A 55 5.87 5.66 31.62
CA PRO A 55 7.18 6.17 32.02
C PRO A 55 7.80 6.78 30.76
N HIS A 56 8.26 8.02 30.82
CA HIS A 56 8.92 8.71 29.72
C HIS A 56 10.17 7.92 29.28
N ALA A 57 9.99 6.94 28.39
CA ALA A 57 11.07 6.19 27.80
C ALA A 57 11.73 7.12 26.78
N HIS A 58 12.92 7.62 27.10
CA HIS A 58 13.79 8.37 26.18
C HIS A 58 14.32 7.50 25.01
N LEU A 59 13.87 6.24 24.92
CA LEU A 59 14.21 5.34 23.84
C LEU A 59 13.23 5.55 22.67
N PRO A 60 13.70 5.41 21.42
CA PRO A 60 12.81 5.27 20.28
C PRO A 60 11.81 4.14 20.50
N SER A 61 10.68 4.20 19.79
CA SER A 61 9.69 3.12 19.81
C SER A 61 10.34 1.77 19.49
N ASP A 62 9.77 0.69 20.00
CA ASP A 62 10.30 -0.66 19.78
C ASP A 62 10.52 -1.01 18.28
N PRO A 63 9.63 -0.62 17.32
CA PRO A 63 9.92 -0.75 15.90
C PRO A 63 11.15 0.03 15.44
N ALA A 64 11.35 1.26 15.93
CA ALA A 64 12.51 2.07 15.56
C ALA A 64 13.82 1.47 16.10
N LEU A 65 13.79 0.90 17.31
CA LEU A 65 14.93 0.15 17.85
C LEU A 65 15.26 -1.08 17.00
N ARG A 66 14.24 -1.86 16.59
CA ARG A 66 14.43 -3.03 15.72
C ARG A 66 15.00 -2.65 14.35
N VAL A 67 14.54 -1.56 13.74
CA VAL A 67 15.08 -1.04 12.47
C VAL A 67 16.55 -0.67 12.63
N LYS A 68 16.90 0.09 13.67
CA LYS A 68 18.29 0.50 13.92
C LYS A 68 19.22 -0.69 14.17
N ALA A 69 18.75 -1.69 14.92
CA ALA A 69 19.52 -2.91 15.16
C ALA A 69 19.79 -3.68 13.86
N LEU A 70 18.78 -3.78 12.97
CA LEU A 70 18.91 -4.44 11.67
C LEU A 70 19.87 -3.68 10.74
N GLU A 71 19.74 -2.36 10.66
CA GLU A 71 20.64 -1.51 9.88
C GLU A 71 22.09 -1.66 10.34
N THR A 72 22.31 -1.65 11.66
CA THR A 72 23.65 -1.79 12.26
C THR A 72 24.29 -3.12 11.88
N ILE A 73 23.61 -4.25 12.11
CA ILE A 73 24.19 -5.56 11.84
C ILE A 73 24.40 -5.82 10.34
N LEU A 74 23.55 -5.28 9.46
CA LEU A 74 23.71 -5.42 8.01
C LEU A 74 24.88 -4.57 7.48
N THR A 75 25.06 -3.37 8.04
CA THR A 75 26.20 -2.49 7.72
C THR A 75 27.52 -3.08 8.21
N GLU A 76 27.57 -3.56 9.46
CA GLU A 76 28.78 -4.20 10.03
C GLU A 76 29.20 -5.45 9.24
N LYS A 77 28.24 -6.16 8.65
CA LYS A 77 28.50 -7.32 7.78
C LYS A 77 28.87 -6.94 6.35
N GLY A 78 28.87 -5.66 5.99
CA GLY A 78 29.14 -5.17 4.63
C GLY A 78 28.06 -5.56 3.61
N LEU A 79 26.84 -5.86 4.06
CA LEU A 79 25.72 -6.24 3.18
C LEU A 79 24.91 -5.04 2.69
N VAL A 80 25.02 -3.91 3.38
CA VAL A 80 24.35 -2.65 3.04
C VAL A 80 25.40 -1.54 3.09
N ASP A 81 25.39 -0.68 2.07
CA ASP A 81 26.10 0.59 2.07
C ASP A 81 25.13 1.70 2.52
N PRO A 82 25.37 2.38 3.65
CA PRO A 82 24.53 3.48 4.13
C PRO A 82 24.33 4.59 3.10
N ALA A 83 25.36 4.93 2.31
CA ALA A 83 25.25 5.98 1.29
C ALA A 83 24.29 5.58 0.17
N ALA A 84 24.27 4.30 -0.20
CA ALA A 84 23.31 3.77 -1.17
C ALA A 84 21.87 3.77 -0.60
N LEU A 85 21.69 3.52 0.71
CA LEU A 85 20.39 3.60 1.36
C LEU A 85 19.85 5.03 1.34
N ASP A 86 20.68 6.01 1.67
CA ASP A 86 20.32 7.44 1.63
C ASP A 86 19.88 7.88 0.23
N GLU A 87 20.60 7.45 -0.82
CA GLU A 87 20.24 7.73 -2.21
C GLU A 87 18.89 7.11 -2.60
N ILE A 88 18.59 5.89 -2.13
CA ILE A 88 17.29 5.25 -2.33
C ILE A 88 16.18 6.05 -1.64
N VAL A 89 16.41 6.49 -0.40
CA VAL A 89 15.44 7.29 0.36
C VAL A 89 15.16 8.60 -0.36
N ASP A 90 16.19 9.35 -0.75
CA ASP A 90 16.04 10.63 -1.44
C ASP A 90 15.32 10.48 -2.78
N THR A 91 15.65 9.42 -3.53
CA THR A 91 15.00 9.11 -4.82
C THR A 91 13.47 9.02 -4.68
N TYR A 92 12.97 8.29 -3.68
CA TYR A 92 11.52 8.09 -3.51
C TYR A 92 10.83 9.16 -2.67
N GLN A 93 11.57 9.93 -1.88
CA GLN A 93 11.00 11.04 -1.10
C GLN A 93 10.90 12.33 -1.91
N ASN A 94 11.91 12.63 -2.73
CA ASN A 94 12.07 13.96 -3.32
C ASN A 94 12.05 13.97 -4.85
N ARG A 95 12.48 12.89 -5.52
CA ARG A 95 12.68 12.90 -6.99
C ARG A 95 11.54 12.23 -7.76
N ILE A 96 11.00 11.13 -7.24
CA ILE A 96 9.94 10.35 -7.89
C ILE A 96 8.60 10.62 -7.22
N GLY A 97 7.60 11.01 -8.02
CA GLY A 97 6.25 11.25 -7.50
C GLY A 97 5.20 11.41 -8.59
N PRO A 98 3.93 11.65 -8.19
CA PRO A 98 2.78 11.67 -9.10
C PRO A 98 2.82 12.76 -10.17
N LYS A 99 3.71 13.75 -10.06
CA LYS A 99 3.93 14.74 -11.13
C LYS A 99 4.39 14.09 -12.44
N ASN A 100 5.11 12.97 -12.37
CA ASN A 100 5.55 12.21 -13.54
C ASN A 100 4.35 11.66 -14.32
N GLY A 101 3.45 10.95 -13.64
CA GLY A 101 2.21 10.46 -14.24
C GLY A 101 1.31 11.58 -14.76
N ALA A 102 1.21 12.69 -14.01
CA ALA A 102 0.40 13.85 -14.40
C ALA A 102 0.89 14.47 -15.72
N SER A 103 2.20 14.62 -15.89
CA SER A 103 2.85 15.07 -17.13
C SER A 103 2.51 14.17 -18.32
N VAL A 104 2.57 12.84 -18.12
CA VAL A 104 2.25 11.86 -19.15
C VAL A 104 0.77 11.94 -19.55
N VAL A 105 -0.15 11.96 -18.58
CA VAL A 105 -1.59 12.06 -18.83
C VAL A 105 -1.94 13.38 -19.54
N ALA A 106 -1.36 14.50 -19.12
CA ALA A 106 -1.57 15.78 -19.77
C ALA A 106 -1.11 15.77 -21.24
N LYS A 107 0.01 15.12 -21.53
CA LYS A 107 0.47 14.91 -22.91
C LYS A 107 -0.50 14.02 -23.69
N MET A 108 -1.02 12.95 -23.10
CA MET A 108 -2.05 12.11 -23.74
C MET A 108 -3.35 12.88 -24.03
N TRP A 109 -3.72 13.86 -23.20
CA TRP A 109 -4.88 14.72 -23.48
C TRP A 109 -4.64 15.76 -24.59
N ALA A 110 -3.38 16.16 -24.80
CA ALA A 110 -3.01 17.18 -25.77
C ALA A 110 -2.63 16.60 -27.14
N ASP A 111 -2.10 15.37 -27.18
CA ASP A 111 -1.55 14.72 -28.36
C ASP A 111 -2.24 13.35 -28.59
N PRO A 112 -3.19 13.27 -29.54
CA PRO A 112 -3.90 12.03 -29.85
C PRO A 112 -2.99 10.89 -30.33
N ALA A 113 -1.89 11.20 -31.04
CA ALA A 113 -0.96 10.19 -31.53
C ALA A 113 -0.16 9.60 -30.36
N PHE A 114 0.36 10.45 -29.48
CA PHE A 114 1.01 10.00 -28.24
C PHE A 114 0.06 9.18 -27.37
N ARG A 115 -1.22 9.57 -27.27
CA ARG A 115 -2.23 8.81 -26.56
C ARG A 115 -2.40 7.39 -27.12
N GLU A 116 -2.49 7.26 -28.45
CA GLU A 116 -2.65 5.95 -29.10
C GLU A 116 -1.44 5.04 -28.86
N GLU A 117 -0.22 5.59 -28.96
CA GLU A 117 1.02 4.88 -28.65
C GLU A 117 1.03 4.38 -27.19
N MET A 118 0.70 5.27 -26.23
CA MET A 118 0.69 4.95 -24.80
C MET A 118 -0.36 3.90 -24.41
N LEU A 119 -1.50 3.85 -25.12
CA LEU A 119 -2.54 2.84 -24.91
C LEU A 119 -2.19 1.48 -25.55
N THR A 120 -1.25 1.46 -26.50
CA THR A 120 -0.85 0.24 -27.22
C THR A 120 0.39 -0.40 -26.59
N ASP A 121 1.50 0.33 -26.54
CA ASP A 121 2.74 -0.07 -25.87
C ASP A 121 3.43 1.19 -25.30
N PRO A 122 3.25 1.48 -24.00
CA PRO A 122 3.80 2.69 -23.39
C PRO A 122 5.32 2.61 -23.17
N MET A 123 5.91 1.42 -23.18
CA MET A 123 7.28 1.23 -22.69
C MET A 123 8.36 1.96 -23.50
N PRO A 124 8.32 2.00 -24.85
CA PRO A 124 9.26 2.79 -25.64
C PRO A 124 9.26 4.27 -25.24
N ARG A 125 8.08 4.88 -25.12
CA ARG A 125 7.94 6.30 -24.75
C ARG A 125 8.35 6.58 -23.31
N LEU A 126 7.97 5.72 -22.36
CA LEU A 126 8.39 5.86 -20.98
C LEU A 126 9.92 5.75 -20.82
N LYS A 127 10.59 4.91 -21.61
CA LYS A 127 12.06 4.83 -21.64
C LYS A 127 12.69 6.09 -22.20
N GLU A 128 12.18 6.62 -23.32
CA GLU A 128 12.63 7.90 -23.90
C GLU A 128 12.48 9.06 -22.91
N MET A 129 11.42 9.05 -22.12
CA MET A 129 11.14 10.06 -21.09
C MET A 129 11.89 9.83 -19.77
N ALA A 130 12.72 8.78 -19.66
CA ALA A 130 13.38 8.36 -18.43
C ALA A 130 12.40 8.09 -17.25
N LEU A 131 11.17 7.68 -17.57
CA LEU A 131 10.11 7.32 -16.62
C LEU A 131 9.90 5.80 -16.55
N TYR A 132 11.00 5.06 -16.44
CA TYR A 132 11.00 3.60 -16.32
C TYR A 132 11.85 3.17 -15.13
N GLY A 133 11.66 1.95 -14.64
CA GLY A 133 12.49 1.38 -13.57
C GLY A 133 11.71 0.44 -12.67
N ARG A 134 12.20 0.30 -11.44
CA ARG A 134 11.64 -0.60 -10.42
C ARG A 134 10.14 -0.38 -10.24
N GLN A 135 9.36 -1.46 -10.27
CA GLN A 135 7.89 -1.42 -10.17
C GLN A 135 7.23 -0.60 -11.29
N GLY A 136 7.81 -0.61 -12.48
CA GLY A 136 7.32 0.06 -13.69
C GLY A 136 7.95 -0.50 -14.96
N GLU A 137 8.44 -1.74 -14.91
CA GLU A 137 9.10 -2.44 -16.01
C GLU A 137 8.10 -2.84 -17.10
N HIS A 138 6.83 -3.01 -16.73
CA HIS A 138 5.72 -3.34 -17.62
C HIS A 138 4.50 -2.50 -17.27
N MET A 139 4.29 -1.42 -18.02
CA MET A 139 3.18 -0.49 -17.79
C MET A 139 2.02 -0.77 -18.74
N VAL A 140 0.80 -0.60 -18.23
CA VAL A 140 -0.45 -0.58 -19.02
C VAL A 140 -1.26 0.64 -18.60
N PHE A 141 -1.65 1.46 -19.57
CA PHE A 141 -2.51 2.61 -19.35
C PHE A 141 -3.96 2.21 -19.63
N VAL A 142 -4.84 2.48 -18.67
CA VAL A 142 -6.26 2.09 -18.76
C VAL A 142 -7.12 3.35 -18.76
N GLU A 143 -7.81 3.59 -19.86
CA GLU A 143 -8.49 4.85 -20.08
C GLU A 143 -9.93 4.85 -19.56
N ASN A 144 -10.29 5.92 -18.84
CA ASN A 144 -11.67 6.18 -18.46
C ASN A 144 -12.45 6.79 -19.62
N THR A 145 -13.66 6.29 -19.86
CA THR A 145 -14.61 6.80 -20.86
C THR A 145 -15.92 7.22 -20.18
N ALA A 146 -16.89 7.72 -20.96
CA ALA A 146 -18.22 8.01 -20.42
C ALA A 146 -18.92 6.74 -19.91
N GLU A 147 -18.56 5.57 -20.44
CA GLU A 147 -19.17 4.27 -20.15
C GLU A 147 -18.35 3.44 -19.15
N VAL A 148 -17.04 3.66 -19.02
CA VAL A 148 -16.15 2.86 -18.16
C VAL A 148 -15.29 3.75 -17.27
N HIS A 149 -15.33 3.49 -15.96
CA HIS A 149 -14.40 4.02 -14.97
C HIS A 149 -13.47 2.91 -14.49
N ASN A 150 -12.17 3.12 -14.56
CA ASN A 150 -11.15 2.17 -14.11
C ASN A 150 -10.72 2.50 -12.68
N LEU A 151 -10.43 1.46 -11.90
CA LEU A 151 -9.91 1.54 -10.54
C LEU A 151 -8.78 0.53 -10.38
N VAL A 152 -7.63 0.94 -9.82
CA VAL A 152 -6.47 0.05 -9.63
C VAL A 152 -6.33 -0.36 -8.17
N VAL A 153 -6.03 -1.63 -7.92
CA VAL A 153 -5.75 -2.17 -6.59
C VAL A 153 -4.67 -3.24 -6.68
N CYS A 154 -4.07 -3.60 -5.53
CA CYS A 154 -3.31 -4.82 -5.37
C CYS A 154 -3.85 -5.54 -4.14
N THR A 155 -4.76 -6.51 -4.34
CA THR A 155 -5.44 -7.18 -3.23
C THR A 155 -4.46 -7.94 -2.33
N LEU A 156 -3.40 -8.49 -2.91
CA LEU A 156 -2.45 -9.35 -2.20
C LEU A 156 -1.41 -8.58 -1.38
N CYS A 157 -1.03 -7.36 -1.79
CA CYS A 157 -0.02 -6.59 -1.09
C CYS A 157 -0.14 -5.08 -1.38
N SER A 158 0.65 -4.55 -2.31
CA SER A 158 0.78 -3.12 -2.57
C SER A 158 1.43 -2.77 -3.92
N CYS A 159 1.38 -3.66 -4.92
CA CYS A 159 1.94 -3.41 -6.26
C CYS A 159 1.41 -2.09 -6.84
N TYR A 160 2.32 -1.25 -7.35
CA TYR A 160 2.04 0.14 -7.70
C TYR A 160 3.08 0.71 -8.68
N PRO A 161 2.75 1.59 -9.65
CA PRO A 161 3.69 2.08 -10.66
C PRO A 161 4.64 3.16 -10.12
N TRP A 162 5.72 2.77 -9.45
CA TRP A 162 6.61 3.72 -8.75
C TRP A 162 7.20 4.81 -9.65
N PRO A 163 7.71 4.54 -10.87
CA PRO A 163 8.32 5.58 -11.70
C PRO A 163 7.38 6.74 -12.05
N LEU A 164 6.06 6.48 -12.05
CA LEU A 164 5.04 7.46 -12.42
C LEU A 164 4.31 8.07 -11.23
N LEU A 165 4.10 7.30 -10.16
CA LEU A 165 3.25 7.70 -9.05
C LEU A 165 3.96 7.75 -7.68
N GLY A 166 5.23 7.36 -7.61
CA GLY A 166 5.99 7.26 -6.37
C GLY A 166 5.51 6.13 -5.44
N ILE A 167 5.77 6.29 -4.15
CA ILE A 167 5.37 5.30 -3.13
C ILE A 167 3.85 5.38 -2.89
N PRO A 168 3.14 4.22 -2.85
CA PRO A 168 1.69 4.21 -2.67
C PRO A 168 1.27 4.82 -1.32
N PRO A 169 0.13 5.54 -1.28
CA PRO A 169 -0.39 6.12 -0.05
C PRO A 169 -0.77 5.05 0.97
N GLY A 170 -0.84 5.42 2.25
CA GLY A 170 -1.17 4.49 3.34
C GLY A 170 -2.48 3.74 3.12
N TRP A 171 -3.52 4.44 2.65
CA TRP A 171 -4.83 3.85 2.39
C TRP A 171 -4.81 2.79 1.29
N TYR A 172 -3.96 2.93 0.27
CA TYR A 172 -3.87 1.95 -0.83
C TYR A 172 -3.38 0.58 -0.33
N LYS A 173 -2.53 0.60 0.69
CA LYS A 173 -1.95 -0.59 1.34
C LYS A 173 -2.86 -1.20 2.40
N SER A 174 -3.92 -0.49 2.79
CA SER A 174 -4.82 -0.91 3.86
C SER A 174 -5.70 -2.09 3.44
N ASP A 175 -6.04 -2.95 4.40
CA ASP A 175 -6.97 -4.06 4.17
C ASP A 175 -8.36 -3.56 3.76
N ALA A 176 -8.78 -2.40 4.28
CA ALA A 176 -10.06 -1.78 3.94
C ALA A 176 -10.16 -1.50 2.43
N TYR A 177 -9.17 -0.85 1.83
CA TYR A 177 -9.15 -0.62 0.39
C TYR A 177 -9.00 -1.93 -0.39
N ARG A 178 -8.01 -2.74 -0.02
CA ARG A 178 -7.63 -3.95 -0.76
C ARG A 178 -8.76 -4.97 -0.84
N ALA A 179 -9.47 -5.22 0.27
CA ALA A 179 -10.55 -6.21 0.30
C ALA A 179 -11.83 -5.72 -0.39
N ARG A 180 -12.12 -4.41 -0.31
CA ARG A 180 -13.42 -3.86 -0.74
C ARG A 180 -13.43 -3.38 -2.18
N SER A 181 -12.31 -2.90 -2.72
CA SER A 181 -12.24 -2.36 -4.08
C SER A 181 -12.64 -3.38 -5.15
N VAL A 182 -12.40 -4.68 -4.94
CA VAL A 182 -12.83 -5.74 -5.88
C VAL A 182 -14.26 -6.23 -5.68
N ARG A 183 -14.88 -5.93 -4.53
CA ARG A 183 -16.22 -6.44 -4.15
C ARG A 183 -17.31 -5.39 -4.26
N GLU A 184 -17.05 -4.19 -3.79
CA GLU A 184 -17.99 -3.07 -3.75
C GLU A 184 -17.34 -1.75 -4.20
N PRO A 185 -16.75 -1.70 -5.41
CA PRO A 185 -15.94 -0.56 -5.87
C PRO A 185 -16.69 0.77 -5.84
N ARG A 186 -17.99 0.79 -6.17
CA ARG A 186 -18.80 2.02 -6.12
C ARG A 186 -18.92 2.59 -4.71
N LYS A 187 -19.00 1.74 -3.70
CA LYS A 187 -19.08 2.18 -2.30
C LYS A 187 -17.74 2.73 -1.83
N VAL A 188 -16.64 2.05 -2.18
CA VAL A 188 -15.28 2.56 -1.95
C VAL A 188 -15.11 3.94 -2.59
N LEU A 189 -15.49 4.09 -3.87
CA LEU A 189 -15.42 5.38 -4.58
C LEU A 189 -16.24 6.48 -3.89
N SER A 190 -17.43 6.15 -3.37
CA SER A 190 -18.24 7.14 -2.64
C SER A 190 -17.58 7.66 -1.37
N GLU A 191 -16.73 6.86 -0.71
CA GLU A 191 -15.95 7.28 0.46
C GLU A 191 -14.81 8.24 0.09
N PHE A 192 -14.34 8.19 -1.17
CA PHE A 192 -13.44 9.19 -1.75
C PHE A 192 -14.19 10.40 -2.33
N GLY A 193 -15.52 10.48 -2.18
CA GLY A 193 -16.35 11.54 -2.74
C GLY A 193 -16.66 11.40 -4.23
N VAL A 194 -16.34 10.26 -4.85
CA VAL A 194 -16.62 10.01 -6.27
C VAL A 194 -17.96 9.27 -6.41
N THR A 195 -18.92 9.92 -7.06
CA THR A 195 -20.21 9.31 -7.42
C THR A 195 -20.29 9.13 -8.94
N LEU A 196 -20.37 7.87 -9.37
CA LEU A 196 -20.50 7.51 -10.78
C LEU A 196 -21.96 7.32 -11.16
N SER A 197 -22.30 7.58 -12.43
CA SER A 197 -23.67 7.32 -12.92
C SER A 197 -24.02 5.83 -12.82
N ALA A 198 -25.32 5.53 -12.67
CA ALA A 198 -25.78 4.15 -12.52
C ALA A 198 -25.40 3.26 -13.73
N GLY A 199 -25.38 3.83 -14.94
CA GLY A 199 -25.04 3.13 -16.17
C GLY A 199 -23.54 2.97 -16.45
N GLN A 200 -22.68 3.76 -15.81
CA GLN A 200 -21.23 3.71 -16.04
C GLN A 200 -20.63 2.47 -15.37
N LYS A 201 -19.95 1.61 -16.13
CA LYS A 201 -19.30 0.40 -15.62
C LYS A 201 -18.06 0.76 -14.80
N VAL A 202 -17.79 -0.02 -13.76
CA VAL A 202 -16.51 0.07 -13.03
C VAL A 202 -15.66 -1.15 -13.36
N ARG A 203 -14.46 -0.94 -13.90
CA ARG A 203 -13.49 -1.99 -14.17
C ARG A 203 -12.36 -1.90 -13.15
N VAL A 204 -12.24 -2.92 -12.32
CA VAL A 204 -11.20 -2.99 -11.29
C VAL A 204 -10.04 -3.80 -11.82
N TRP A 205 -8.84 -3.24 -11.76
CA TRP A 205 -7.59 -3.87 -12.17
C TRP A 205 -6.82 -4.29 -10.93
N ASP A 206 -6.78 -5.58 -10.67
CA ASP A 206 -6.00 -6.15 -9.57
C ASP A 206 -4.58 -6.48 -10.06
N SER A 207 -3.58 -5.87 -9.44
CA SER A 207 -2.17 -5.96 -9.80
C SER A 207 -1.55 -7.23 -9.23
N THR A 208 -1.97 -8.39 -9.75
CA THR A 208 -1.57 -9.73 -9.27
C THR A 208 -0.33 -10.29 -9.97
N ALA A 209 0.18 -9.60 -11.00
CA ALA A 209 1.37 -9.96 -11.76
C ALA A 209 2.36 -8.79 -11.79
N GLU A 210 3.44 -8.89 -12.57
CA GLU A 210 4.44 -7.82 -12.71
C GLU A 210 4.04 -6.70 -13.68
N VAL A 211 2.79 -6.71 -14.16
CA VAL A 211 2.19 -5.58 -14.87
C VAL A 211 1.74 -4.51 -13.87
N ARG A 212 1.91 -3.24 -14.22
CA ARG A 212 1.48 -2.10 -13.42
C ARG A 212 0.54 -1.22 -14.23
N TYR A 213 -0.55 -0.81 -13.59
CA TYR A 213 -1.62 -0.05 -14.23
C TYR A 213 -1.57 1.42 -13.82
N LEU A 214 -1.82 2.32 -14.78
CA LEU A 214 -2.11 3.72 -14.52
C LEU A 214 -3.43 4.08 -15.19
N VAL A 215 -4.35 4.70 -14.44
CA VAL A 215 -5.61 5.19 -14.99
C VAL A 215 -5.36 6.49 -15.74
N VAL A 216 -5.84 6.59 -16.98
CA VAL A 216 -5.94 7.84 -17.71
C VAL A 216 -7.31 8.43 -17.42
N PRO A 217 -7.44 9.42 -16.51
CA PRO A 217 -8.71 10.06 -16.25
C PRO A 217 -9.23 10.78 -17.49
N ARG A 218 -10.54 11.00 -17.56
CA ARG A 218 -11.13 11.84 -18.60
C ARG A 218 -10.65 13.28 -18.44
N ARG A 219 -10.34 13.93 -19.56
CA ARG A 219 -10.12 15.38 -19.58
C ARG A 219 -11.41 16.07 -19.13
N PRO A 220 -11.34 16.96 -18.12
CA PRO A 220 -12.51 17.70 -17.66
C PRO A 220 -12.97 18.70 -18.73
N ALA A 221 -14.26 19.03 -18.74
CA ALA A 221 -14.79 20.08 -19.60
C ALA A 221 -14.20 21.45 -19.21
N GLY A 222 -14.08 22.38 -20.15
CA GLY A 222 -13.50 23.71 -19.91
C GLY A 222 -11.97 23.73 -19.88
N ALA A 223 -11.33 22.57 -20.08
CA ALA A 223 -9.87 22.47 -20.15
C ALA A 223 -9.35 22.73 -21.57
N GLU A 224 -10.21 23.06 -22.54
CA GLU A 224 -9.84 23.38 -23.91
C GLU A 224 -8.86 24.56 -23.95
N GLY A 225 -7.81 24.46 -24.79
CA GLY A 225 -6.81 25.52 -24.96
C GLY A 225 -5.83 25.71 -23.79
N LEU A 226 -5.97 24.99 -22.68
CA LEU A 226 -4.96 24.98 -21.62
C LEU A 226 -3.62 24.44 -22.12
N SER A 227 -2.52 24.99 -21.59
CA SER A 227 -1.19 24.45 -21.82
C SER A 227 -1.05 23.06 -21.21
N GLN A 228 -0.08 22.27 -21.67
CA GLN A 228 0.18 20.94 -21.11
C GLN A 228 0.51 21.00 -19.61
N GLU A 229 1.20 22.04 -19.16
CA GLU A 229 1.51 22.27 -17.73
C GLU A 229 0.23 22.51 -16.93
N ALA A 230 -0.65 23.39 -17.41
CA ALA A 230 -1.93 23.65 -16.78
C ALA A 230 -2.86 22.42 -16.79
N LEU A 231 -2.79 21.58 -17.84
CA LEU A 231 -3.48 20.29 -17.87
C LEU A 231 -2.93 19.32 -16.83
N ALA A 232 -1.62 19.28 -16.63
CA ALA A 232 -1.00 18.40 -15.64
C ALA A 232 -1.42 18.77 -14.20
N ASP A 233 -1.64 20.05 -13.91
CA ASP A 233 -2.14 20.51 -12.60
C ASP A 233 -3.56 20.01 -12.27
N LEU A 234 -4.34 19.63 -13.29
CA LEU A 234 -5.66 19.03 -13.11
C LEU A 234 -5.59 17.54 -12.77
N VAL A 235 -4.48 16.87 -13.09
CA VAL A 235 -4.30 15.43 -12.89
C VAL A 235 -3.81 15.18 -11.48
N THR A 236 -4.61 14.47 -10.69
CA THR A 236 -4.23 14.13 -9.31
C THR A 236 -3.71 12.70 -9.22
N ARG A 237 -3.00 12.39 -8.13
CA ARG A 237 -2.63 11.00 -7.82
C ARG A 237 -3.88 10.10 -7.83
N ASP A 238 -4.93 10.55 -7.16
CA ASP A 238 -6.15 9.75 -6.98
C ASP A 238 -6.88 9.55 -8.31
N SER A 239 -6.85 10.52 -9.24
CA SER A 239 -7.41 10.35 -10.58
C SER A 239 -6.62 9.36 -11.45
N MET A 240 -5.32 9.19 -11.18
CA MET A 240 -4.47 8.18 -11.84
C MET A 240 -4.52 6.79 -11.19
N ILE A 241 -5.04 6.67 -9.96
CA ILE A 241 -5.39 5.38 -9.34
C ILE A 241 -6.82 4.99 -9.73
N GLY A 242 -7.68 5.98 -10.01
CA GLY A 242 -9.10 5.83 -10.25
C GLY A 242 -9.96 6.01 -9.01
N THR A 243 -9.39 6.44 -7.88
CA THR A 243 -10.17 6.80 -6.66
C THR A 243 -10.68 8.23 -6.67
N GLY A 244 -10.19 9.07 -7.59
CA GLY A 244 -10.62 10.45 -7.81
C GLY A 244 -10.98 10.73 -9.27
N LEU A 245 -11.50 11.92 -9.52
CA LEU A 245 -11.60 12.49 -10.86
C LEU A 245 -10.48 13.53 -11.06
N ALA A 246 -10.19 13.87 -12.31
CA ALA A 246 -9.37 15.05 -12.59
C ALA A 246 -10.08 16.30 -12.05
N ARG A 247 -9.31 17.29 -11.59
CA ARG A 247 -9.86 18.56 -11.11
C ARG A 247 -10.50 19.32 -12.26
N GLU A 248 -11.57 20.03 -11.96
CA GLU A 248 -12.13 20.98 -12.92
C GLU A 248 -11.23 22.24 -13.01
N PRO A 249 -11.10 22.85 -14.20
CA PRO A 249 -10.40 24.12 -14.32
C PRO A 249 -11.01 25.21 -13.41
N GLY A 250 -10.17 25.94 -12.68
CA GLY A 250 -10.60 27.03 -11.80
C GLY A 250 -11.08 26.61 -10.40
N ALA A 251 -11.00 25.32 -10.06
CA ALA A 251 -11.29 24.77 -8.73
C ALA A 251 -10.09 24.87 -7.76
#